data_AF-R5V6F2-F1
#
_entry.id   AF-R5V6F2-F1
#
_cell.length_a   1.000
_cell.length_b   1.000
_cell.length_c   1.000
_cell.angle_alpha   90.00
_cell.angle_beta   90.00
_cell.angle_gamma   90.00
#
_symmetry.space_group_name_H-M   'P 1'
#
loop_
_entity.id
_entity.type
_entity.pdbx_description
1 polymer ?
#
loop_
_entity_poly.entity_id
_entity_poly.type
_entity_poly.pdbx_seq_one_letter_code
_entity_poly.pdbx_strand_id
1 'polypeptide(L)'
;MPNYREILTKAIIAKGYKAFSDERSIQVEEEISRSLGCWVINHKSDILREGNQVFVTGSYQVFLWYGFDHDTNCKLINQTFDFKDEVPYVFSDDAEDLNEKHEIKKYVSKQPTCVYLNHEGKTIHFKVERAYSIDLIGETKLTIKVNENTKKEETDLDSQINTDYILEKKQK
;
A
#
# COMPACT_ATOMS: atom_id res chain seq x y z
N MET A 1 16.57 -30.79 30.49
CA MET A 1 16.51 -30.64 29.01
C MET A 1 16.10 -29.20 28.76
N PRO A 2 16.77 -28.43 27.88
CA PRO A 2 16.34 -27.05 27.61
C PRO A 2 14.87 -27.05 27.19
N ASN A 3 14.01 -26.44 27.98
CA ASN A 3 12.59 -26.35 27.69
C ASN A 3 12.39 -25.32 26.57
N TYR A 4 11.93 -25.77 25.40
CA TYR A 4 11.60 -24.89 24.27
C TYR A 4 10.09 -24.79 24.15
N ARG A 5 9.60 -23.61 23.77
CA ARG A 5 8.21 -23.40 23.38
C ARG A 5 8.15 -22.99 21.92
N GLU A 6 7.14 -23.47 21.23
CA GLU A 6 6.82 -23.06 19.87
C GLU A 6 5.64 -22.08 19.90
N ILE A 7 5.74 -21.02 19.11
CA ILE A 7 4.66 -20.04 18.91
C ILE A 7 4.31 -20.02 17.42
N LEU A 8 3.05 -20.26 17.12
CA LEU A 8 2.45 -19.99 15.81
C LEU A 8 1.89 -18.57 15.79
N THR A 9 2.29 -17.78 14.81
CA THR A 9 1.84 -16.40 14.67
C THR A 9 1.78 -15.98 13.21
N LYS A 10 1.13 -14.85 12.91
CA LYS A 10 1.23 -14.20 11.60
C LYS A 10 2.37 -13.18 11.61
N ALA A 11 3.19 -13.20 10.57
CA ALA A 11 4.29 -12.26 10.38
C ALA A 11 4.38 -11.81 8.93
N ILE A 12 5.06 -10.68 8.69
CA ILE A 12 5.44 -10.27 7.35
C ILE A 12 6.56 -11.22 6.89
N ILE A 13 6.28 -12.01 5.87
CA ILE A 13 7.19 -13.03 5.33
C ILE A 13 7.89 -12.55 4.05
N ALA A 14 7.32 -11.57 3.34
CA ALA A 14 7.97 -10.93 2.20
C ALA A 14 7.59 -9.47 2.09
N LYS A 15 8.49 -8.69 1.48
CA LYS A 15 8.27 -7.27 1.19
C LYS A 15 8.56 -6.99 -0.27
N GLY A 16 7.75 -6.10 -0.85
CA GLY A 16 7.93 -5.61 -2.21
C GLY A 16 7.86 -4.10 -2.27
N TYR A 17 8.62 -3.52 -3.20
CA TYR A 17 8.58 -2.10 -3.49
C TYR A 17 8.94 -1.87 -4.95
N LYS A 18 8.18 -1.00 -5.63
CA LYS A 18 8.55 -0.51 -6.96
C LYS A 18 7.94 0.86 -7.24
N ALA A 19 8.74 1.70 -7.90
CA ALA A 19 8.30 2.92 -8.52
C ALA A 19 8.02 2.68 -10.01
N PHE A 20 7.00 3.34 -10.53
CA PHE A 20 6.49 3.23 -11.90
C PHE A 20 6.50 4.61 -12.54
N SER A 21 6.71 4.64 -13.84
CA SER A 21 6.75 5.86 -14.64
C SER A 21 6.09 5.58 -15.99
N ASP A 22 4.93 6.19 -16.24
CA ASP A 22 4.20 6.05 -17.49
C ASP A 22 4.35 7.32 -18.32
N GLU A 23 4.79 7.17 -19.56
CA GLU A 23 4.71 8.21 -20.58
C GLU A 23 3.38 8.09 -21.33
N ARG A 24 2.67 9.21 -21.43
CA ARG A 24 1.33 9.28 -22.03
C ARG A 24 1.26 10.50 -22.94
N SER A 25 0.32 10.45 -23.88
CA SER A 25 0.02 11.57 -24.75
C SER A 25 -1.48 11.76 -24.95
N ILE A 26 -1.92 13.00 -25.07
CA ILE A 26 -3.30 13.36 -25.40
C ILE A 26 -3.29 14.31 -26.58
N GLN A 27 -4.05 13.96 -27.62
CA GLN A 27 -4.29 14.84 -28.75
C GLN A 27 -5.46 15.78 -28.44
N VAL A 28 -5.30 17.05 -28.80
CA VAL A 28 -6.31 18.09 -28.61
C VAL A 28 -6.76 18.66 -29.96
N GLU A 29 -7.84 19.45 -29.94
CA GLU A 29 -8.45 20.02 -31.14
C GLU A 29 -7.67 21.25 -31.62
N GLU A 30 -7.29 22.11 -30.69
CA GLU A 30 -6.58 23.36 -30.92
C GLU A 30 -5.06 23.17 -31.06
N GLU A 31 -4.41 24.08 -31.78
CA GLU A 31 -2.94 24.16 -31.77
C GLU A 31 -2.46 24.77 -30.45
N ILE A 32 -1.56 24.06 -29.77
CA ILE A 32 -1.12 24.43 -28.43
C ILE A 32 -0.06 25.50 -28.54
N SER A 33 -0.30 26.66 -27.91
CA SER A 33 0.73 27.69 -27.74
C SER A 33 1.64 27.37 -26.56
N ARG A 34 1.07 26.84 -25.47
CA ARG A 34 1.80 26.57 -24.24
C ARG A 34 1.11 25.51 -23.39
N SER A 35 1.87 24.52 -22.93
CA SER A 35 1.44 23.61 -21.88
C SER A 35 1.51 24.30 -20.52
N LEU A 36 0.37 24.51 -19.88
CA LEU A 36 0.29 25.31 -18.66
C LEU A 36 0.47 24.42 -17.40
N GLY A 37 0.16 23.12 -17.45
CA GLY A 37 0.21 22.24 -16.28
C GLY A 37 -0.72 21.01 -16.34
N CYS A 38 -0.48 20.12 -15.39
CA CYS A 38 -0.94 18.74 -15.38
C CYS A 38 -1.19 18.29 -13.95
N TRP A 39 -2.42 17.95 -13.64
CA TRP A 39 -2.85 17.56 -12.30
C TRP A 39 -3.44 16.15 -12.32
N VAL A 40 -3.11 15.32 -11.33
CA VAL A 40 -3.58 13.93 -11.26
C VAL A 40 -4.45 13.77 -10.03
N ILE A 41 -5.67 13.25 -10.20
CA ILE A 41 -6.66 13.06 -9.13
C ILE A 41 -7.40 11.74 -9.29
N ASN A 42 -8.29 11.44 -8.33
CA ASN A 42 -9.18 10.29 -8.37
C ASN A 42 -8.42 8.96 -8.50
N HIS A 43 -7.22 8.87 -7.91
CA HIS A 43 -6.46 7.62 -7.86
C HIS A 43 -7.24 6.57 -7.09
N LYS A 44 -7.52 5.46 -7.77
CA LYS A 44 -8.08 4.24 -7.19
C LYS A 44 -7.10 3.11 -7.47
N SER A 45 -6.90 2.25 -6.49
CA SER A 45 -6.05 1.08 -6.69
C SER A 45 -6.50 -0.07 -5.81
N ASP A 46 -6.36 -1.27 -6.35
CA ASP A 46 -6.61 -2.55 -5.70
C ASP A 46 -5.43 -3.50 -5.96
N ILE A 47 -5.40 -4.61 -5.23
CA ILE A 47 -4.40 -5.66 -5.41
C ILE A 47 -5.02 -6.74 -6.30
N LEU A 48 -4.27 -7.17 -7.29
CA LEU A 48 -4.59 -8.33 -8.12
C LEU A 48 -3.45 -9.33 -8.01
N ARG A 49 -3.77 -10.58 -7.68
CA ARG A 49 -2.81 -11.68 -7.67
C ARG A 49 -3.08 -12.58 -8.86
N GLU A 50 -2.02 -12.91 -9.59
CA GLU A 50 -2.06 -13.89 -10.67
C GLU A 50 -0.91 -14.88 -10.48
N GLY A 51 -1.23 -16.10 -10.02
CA GLY A 51 -0.22 -17.09 -9.64
C GLY A 51 0.70 -16.57 -8.53
N ASN A 52 2.00 -16.49 -8.85
CA ASN A 52 3.05 -16.01 -7.94
C ASN A 52 3.34 -14.50 -8.12
N GLN A 53 2.61 -13.80 -8.98
CA GLN A 53 2.81 -12.37 -9.25
C GLN A 53 1.78 -11.54 -8.49
N VAL A 54 2.23 -10.39 -7.99
CA VAL A 54 1.38 -9.40 -7.34
C VAL A 54 1.36 -8.14 -8.16
N PHE A 55 0.16 -7.74 -8.56
CA PHE A 55 -0.10 -6.54 -9.31
C PHE A 55 -0.88 -5.54 -8.46
N VAL A 56 -0.59 -4.25 -8.68
CA VAL A 56 -1.49 -3.17 -8.28
C VAL A 56 -2.22 -2.71 -9.54
N THR A 57 -3.54 -2.83 -9.54
CA THR A 57 -4.39 -2.41 -10.66
C THR A 57 -5.27 -1.26 -10.23
N GLY A 58 -5.61 -0.39 -11.16
CA GLY A 58 -6.55 0.68 -10.87
C GLY A 58 -6.53 1.74 -11.94
N SER A 59 -6.92 2.95 -11.53
CA SER A 59 -7.01 4.09 -12.44
C SER A 59 -6.71 5.41 -11.76
N TYR A 60 -6.38 6.41 -12.57
CA TYR A 60 -6.26 7.80 -12.15
C TYR A 60 -6.78 8.71 -13.26
N GLN A 61 -7.23 9.91 -12.90
CA GLN A 61 -7.70 10.91 -13.83
C GLN A 61 -6.67 12.03 -13.93
N VAL A 62 -6.29 12.38 -15.16
CA VAL A 62 -5.38 13.49 -15.45
C VAL A 62 -6.21 14.67 -15.93
N PHE A 63 -5.96 15.83 -15.36
CA PHE A 63 -6.46 17.13 -15.80
C PHE A 63 -5.30 17.91 -16.40
N LEU A 64 -5.43 18.30 -17.66
CA LEU A 64 -4.42 19.06 -18.39
C LEU A 64 -5.02 20.41 -18.76
N TRP A 65 -4.28 21.46 -18.45
CA TRP A 65 -4.61 22.81 -18.90
C TRP A 65 -3.55 23.28 -19.90
N TYR A 66 -3.98 23.97 -20.95
CA TYR A 66 -3.08 24.51 -21.96
C TYR A 66 -3.62 25.81 -22.54
N GLY A 67 -2.71 26.66 -22.99
CA GLY A 67 -2.99 27.88 -23.72
C GLY A 67 -3.04 27.60 -25.22
N PHE A 68 -3.92 28.29 -25.92
CA PHE A 68 -4.05 28.27 -27.37
C PHE A 68 -4.33 29.68 -27.89
N ASP A 69 -4.27 29.85 -29.21
CA ASP A 69 -4.45 31.14 -29.88
C ASP A 69 -3.47 32.20 -29.34
N HIS A 70 -2.17 31.93 -29.44
CA HIS A 70 -1.10 32.83 -28.97
C HIS A 70 -1.23 33.21 -27.48
N ASP A 71 -1.55 32.22 -26.64
CA ASP A 71 -1.74 32.38 -25.18
C ASP A 71 -2.88 33.33 -24.77
N THR A 72 -3.82 33.69 -25.65
CA THR A 72 -4.97 34.54 -25.28
C THR A 72 -6.11 33.75 -24.65
N ASN A 73 -6.18 32.45 -24.91
CA ASN A 73 -7.22 31.55 -24.41
C ASN A 73 -6.62 30.33 -23.73
N CYS A 74 -7.38 29.67 -22.85
CA CYS A 74 -7.00 28.42 -22.20
C CYS A 74 -8.14 27.41 -22.21
N LYS A 75 -7.77 26.12 -22.22
CA LYS A 75 -8.72 25.00 -22.17
C LYS A 75 -8.24 23.97 -21.15
N LEU A 76 -9.19 23.41 -20.41
CA LEU A 76 -8.97 22.31 -19.47
C LEU A 76 -9.58 21.06 -20.08
N ILE A 77 -8.78 20.01 -20.22
CA ILE A 77 -9.23 18.68 -20.63
C ILE A 77 -8.95 17.69 -19.50
N ASN A 78 -9.70 16.59 -19.49
CA ASN A 78 -9.44 15.51 -18.54
C ASN A 78 -9.60 14.14 -19.21
N GLN A 79 -8.81 13.17 -18.75
CA GLN A 79 -8.88 11.79 -19.22
C GLN A 79 -8.51 10.83 -18.09
N THR A 80 -9.20 9.69 -18.04
CA THR A 80 -8.91 8.60 -17.11
C THR A 80 -7.98 7.60 -17.76
N PHE A 81 -6.98 7.15 -17.01
CA PHE A 81 -6.03 6.12 -17.42
C PHE A 81 -6.05 4.95 -16.45
N ASP A 82 -6.18 3.75 -17.00
CA ASP A 82 -6.05 2.51 -16.25
C ASP A 82 -4.58 2.04 -16.25
N PHE A 83 -4.20 1.30 -15.22
CA PHE A 83 -2.87 0.71 -15.08
C PHE A 83 -2.91 -0.67 -14.42
N LYS A 84 -1.87 -1.47 -14.70
CA LYS A 84 -1.59 -2.76 -14.08
C LYS A 84 -0.08 -2.86 -13.84
N ASP A 85 0.30 -2.71 -12.59
CA ASP A 85 1.69 -2.55 -12.16
C ASP A 85 2.17 -3.78 -11.38
N GLU A 86 3.13 -4.52 -11.92
CA GLU A 86 3.74 -5.65 -11.20
C GLU A 86 4.70 -5.14 -10.12
N VAL A 87 4.43 -5.48 -8.86
CA VAL A 87 5.28 -5.18 -7.71
C VAL A 87 6.06 -6.43 -7.31
N PRO A 88 7.38 -6.50 -7.61
CA PRO A 88 8.21 -7.61 -7.19
C PRO A 88 8.37 -7.60 -5.67
N TYR A 89 8.55 -8.79 -5.10
CA TYR A 89 8.76 -8.99 -3.68
C TYR A 89 9.80 -10.10 -3.45
N VAL A 90 10.38 -10.13 -2.25
CA VAL A 90 11.38 -11.11 -1.86
C VAL A 90 10.99 -11.70 -0.51
N PHE A 91 10.94 -13.03 -0.42
CA PHE A 91 10.72 -13.74 0.84
C PHE A 91 11.92 -13.58 1.78
N SER A 92 11.63 -13.58 3.08
CA SER A 92 12.63 -13.35 4.12
C SER A 92 13.41 -14.62 4.49
N ASP A 93 12.81 -15.79 4.25
CA ASP A 93 13.38 -17.11 4.54
C ASP A 93 13.43 -17.98 3.26
N ASP A 94 14.12 -19.12 3.34
CA ASP A 94 14.33 -20.07 2.23
C ASP A 94 13.01 -20.63 1.68
N ALA A 95 12.49 -19.93 0.67
CA ALA A 95 11.49 -20.31 -0.34
C ALA A 95 10.17 -20.93 0.17
N GLU A 96 9.17 -20.06 0.37
CA GLU A 96 7.76 -20.43 0.18
C GLU A 96 7.26 -19.84 -1.15
N ASP A 97 6.40 -20.57 -1.86
CA ASP A 97 5.62 -19.98 -2.96
C ASP A 97 4.45 -19.18 -2.40
N LEU A 98 4.04 -18.12 -3.10
CA LEU A 98 2.81 -17.40 -2.76
C LEU A 98 1.62 -18.34 -2.89
N ASN A 99 0.94 -18.63 -1.78
CA ASN A 99 -0.26 -19.47 -1.73
C ASN A 99 -1.50 -18.66 -1.28
N GLU A 100 -2.70 -19.23 -1.41
CA GLU A 100 -3.97 -18.56 -1.09
C GLU A 100 -4.15 -18.16 0.38
N LYS A 101 -3.34 -18.72 1.29
CA LYS A 101 -3.40 -18.40 2.73
C LYS A 101 -2.66 -17.11 3.07
N HIS A 102 -1.79 -16.62 2.18
CA HIS A 102 -1.05 -15.40 2.39
C HIS A 102 -1.95 -14.18 2.18
N GLU A 103 -1.96 -13.30 3.17
CA GLU A 103 -2.61 -12.00 3.09
C GLU A 103 -1.64 -11.00 2.47
N ILE A 104 -2.10 -10.18 1.52
CA ILE A 104 -1.28 -9.14 0.90
C ILE A 104 -1.82 -7.78 1.32
N LYS A 105 -0.98 -6.98 1.98
CA LYS A 105 -1.27 -5.57 2.26
C LYS A 105 -0.52 -4.69 1.29
N LYS A 106 -1.22 -3.71 0.70
CA LYS A 106 -0.65 -2.70 -0.20
C LYS A 106 -0.63 -1.35 0.46
N TYR A 107 0.43 -0.61 0.17
CA TYR A 107 0.61 0.77 0.56
C TYR A 107 0.89 1.63 -0.67
N VAL A 108 0.26 2.81 -0.74
CA VAL A 108 0.57 3.82 -1.76
C VAL A 108 1.73 4.66 -1.25
N SER A 109 2.95 4.29 -1.67
CA SER A 109 4.20 4.93 -1.22
C SER A 109 4.43 6.29 -1.89
N LYS A 110 3.97 6.44 -3.14
CA LYS A 110 3.89 7.73 -3.85
C LYS A 110 2.59 7.78 -4.64
N GLN A 111 1.76 8.78 -4.36
CA GLN A 111 0.54 9.06 -5.13
C GLN A 111 0.90 9.38 -6.58
N PRO A 112 0.09 8.94 -7.58
CA PRO A 112 0.30 9.29 -8.96
C PRO A 112 0.43 10.80 -9.14
N THR A 113 1.56 11.23 -9.68
CA THR A 113 1.89 12.65 -9.84
C THR A 113 2.48 12.89 -11.21
N CYS A 114 2.05 13.97 -11.87
CA CYS A 114 2.64 14.40 -13.13
C CYS A 114 4.01 15.03 -12.86
N VAL A 115 5.08 14.47 -13.41
CA VAL A 115 6.47 14.92 -13.18
C VAL A 115 7.11 15.56 -14.40
N TYR A 116 6.49 15.39 -15.57
CA TYR A 116 6.93 16.00 -16.82
C TYR A 116 5.70 16.37 -17.66
N LEU A 117 5.78 17.50 -18.34
CA LEU A 117 4.75 18.01 -19.23
C LEU A 117 5.43 18.77 -20.37
N ASN A 118 5.07 18.43 -21.61
CA ASN A 118 5.48 19.12 -22.81
C ASN A 118 4.39 19.00 -23.89
N HIS A 119 4.55 19.70 -25.01
CA HIS A 119 3.64 19.59 -26.15
C HIS A 119 4.41 19.62 -27.48
N GLU A 120 3.81 19.04 -28.51
CA GLU A 120 4.25 19.09 -29.90
C GLU A 120 3.02 19.29 -30.80
N GLY A 121 2.88 20.47 -31.40
CA GLY A 121 1.73 20.84 -32.21
C GLY A 121 0.40 20.74 -31.44
N LYS A 122 -0.40 19.71 -31.76
CA LYS A 122 -1.68 19.42 -31.11
C LYS A 122 -1.64 18.26 -30.11
N THR A 123 -0.46 17.82 -29.72
CA THR A 123 -0.27 16.68 -28.81
C THR A 123 0.42 17.13 -27.55
N ILE A 124 -0.17 16.82 -26.39
CA ILE A 124 0.45 17.01 -25.08
C ILE A 124 1.10 15.70 -24.67
N HIS A 125 2.38 15.74 -24.31
CA HIS A 125 3.15 14.62 -23.77
C HIS A 125 3.39 14.84 -22.28
N PHE A 126 3.14 13.82 -21.46
CA PHE A 126 3.33 13.93 -20.02
C PHE A 126 3.78 12.60 -19.40
N LYS A 127 4.41 12.71 -18.23
CA LYS A 127 4.88 11.56 -17.45
C LYS A 127 4.21 11.53 -16.09
N VAL A 128 3.61 10.40 -15.75
CA VAL A 128 3.01 10.17 -14.42
C VAL A 128 3.85 9.15 -13.66
N GLU A 129 4.29 9.51 -12.47
CA GLU A 129 5.01 8.62 -11.56
C GLU A 129 4.18 8.25 -10.35
N ARG A 130 4.29 7.00 -9.92
CA ARG A 130 3.65 6.43 -8.72
C ARG A 130 4.55 5.36 -8.11
N ALA A 131 4.34 5.02 -6.85
CA ALA A 131 5.09 3.94 -6.21
C ALA A 131 4.23 3.19 -5.20
N TYR A 132 4.45 1.89 -5.13
CA TYR A 132 3.72 0.99 -4.24
C TYR A 132 4.69 0.14 -3.44
N SER A 133 4.31 -0.13 -2.19
CA SER A 133 4.92 -1.15 -1.36
C SER A 133 3.88 -2.21 -1.03
N ILE A 134 4.32 -3.46 -0.91
CA ILE A 134 3.48 -4.57 -0.45
C ILE A 134 4.16 -5.32 0.69
N ASP A 135 3.35 -5.77 1.64
CA ASP A 135 3.73 -6.73 2.66
C ASP A 135 2.92 -8.01 2.46
N LEU A 136 3.61 -9.15 2.33
CA LEU A 136 2.99 -10.47 2.34
C LEU A 136 3.03 -10.99 3.78
N ILE A 137 1.86 -11.35 4.29
CA ILE A 137 1.66 -11.82 5.66
C ILE A 137 1.29 -13.30 5.60
N GLY A 138 2.08 -14.12 6.27
CA GLY A 138 1.87 -15.56 6.37
C GLY A 138 2.02 -16.05 7.80
N GLU A 139 1.75 -17.33 8.01
CA GLU A 139 1.98 -17.98 9.29
C GLU A 139 3.46 -18.33 9.43
N THR A 140 4.03 -18.09 10.61
CA THR A 140 5.41 -18.46 10.94
C THR A 140 5.46 -19.11 12.31
N LYS A 141 6.46 -19.99 12.49
CA LYS A 141 6.71 -20.69 13.75
C LYS A 141 7.98 -20.18 14.39
N LEU A 142 7.84 -19.57 15.56
CA LEU A 142 8.96 -19.12 16.38
C LEU A 142 9.29 -20.20 17.41
N THR A 143 10.57 -20.54 17.55
CA THR A 143 11.05 -21.42 18.63
C THR A 143 11.78 -20.58 19.67
N ILE A 144 11.30 -20.63 20.92
CA ILE A 144 11.82 -19.81 22.01
C ILE A 144 12.39 -20.72 23.09
N LYS A 145 13.60 -20.41 23.54
CA LYS A 145 14.23 -21.07 24.69
C LYS A 145 13.65 -20.50 25.97
N VAL A 146 13.06 -21.34 26.81
CA VAL A 146 12.55 -20.93 28.12
C VAL A 146 13.73 -20.79 29.09
N ASN A 147 13.78 -19.66 29.80
CA ASN A 147 14.73 -19.47 30.89
C ASN A 147 14.18 -20.13 32.16
N GLU A 148 14.83 -21.20 32.60
CA GLU A 148 14.44 -21.94 33.82
C GLU A 148 14.89 -21.22 35.11
N ASN A 149 15.78 -20.22 35.02
CA ASN A 149 16.31 -19.48 36.18
C ASN A 149 15.48 -18.26 36.57
N THR A 150 14.41 -17.96 35.85
CA THR A 150 13.45 -16.94 36.27
C THR A 150 12.72 -17.47 37.51
N LYS A 151 13.11 -16.98 38.70
CA LYS A 151 12.33 -17.20 39.92
C LYS A 151 10.89 -16.87 39.58
N LYS A 152 9.98 -17.82 39.78
CA LYS A 152 8.56 -17.51 39.82
C LYS A 152 8.44 -16.46 40.91
N GLU A 153 8.14 -15.22 40.56
CA GLU A 153 7.55 -14.32 41.54
C GLU A 153 6.22 -14.99 41.88
N GLU A 154 6.21 -15.71 43.00
CA GLU A 154 4.98 -16.13 43.65
C GLU A 154 4.25 -14.83 43.99
N THR A 155 3.45 -14.36 43.04
CA THR A 155 2.45 -13.34 43.33
C THR A 155 1.42 -14.08 44.15
N ASP A 156 1.43 -13.87 45.46
CA ASP A 156 0.37 -14.30 46.38
C ASP A 156 -0.95 -13.71 45.86
N LEU A 157 -1.65 -14.48 45.03
CA LEU A 157 -2.99 -14.14 44.52
C LEU A 157 -4.05 -14.15 45.63
N ASP A 158 -3.65 -14.48 46.87
CA ASP A 158 -4.48 -14.45 48.07
C ASP A 158 -4.60 -13.04 48.69
N SER A 159 -3.92 -12.02 48.16
CA SER A 159 -4.09 -10.65 48.64
C SER A 159 -5.39 -10.01 48.09
N GLN A 160 -6.46 -10.20 48.86
CA GLN A 160 -7.62 -9.31 49.04
C GLN A 160 -8.64 -9.24 47.89
N ILE A 161 -9.50 -10.26 47.78
CA ILE A 161 -10.89 -10.02 47.38
C ILE A 161 -11.59 -9.39 48.59
N ASN A 162 -11.95 -8.10 48.50
CA ASN A 162 -12.80 -7.47 49.49
C ASN A 162 -14.23 -8.01 49.35
N THR A 163 -14.57 -9.01 50.18
CA THR A 163 -15.88 -9.68 50.18
C THR A 163 -17.04 -8.76 50.61
N ASP A 164 -16.76 -7.56 51.14
CA ASP A 164 -17.80 -6.61 51.58
C ASP A 164 -18.60 -5.99 50.42
N TYR A 165 -18.10 -6.06 49.18
CA TYR A 165 -18.82 -5.52 48.02
C TYR A 165 -20.08 -6.33 47.63
N ILE A 166 -20.29 -7.52 48.19
CA ILE A 166 -21.42 -8.40 47.84
C ILE A 166 -22.65 -8.18 48.76
N LEU A 167 -22.53 -7.45 49.88
CA LEU A 167 -23.61 -7.39 50.88
C LEU A 167 -24.53 -6.16 50.84
N GLU A 168 -24.31 -5.15 49.99
CA GLU A 168 -25.19 -3.96 49.93
C GLU A 168 -26.30 -3.99 48.86
N LYS A 169 -26.89 -5.17 48.58
CA LYS A 169 -28.15 -5.24 47.80
C LYS A 169 -29.21 -6.14 48.41
N LYS A 170 -29.55 -5.92 49.69
CA LYS A 170 -30.88 -6.30 50.23
C LYS A 170 -31.32 -5.37 51.36
N GLN A 171 -31.63 -4.11 51.06
CA GLN A 171 -32.59 -3.32 51.84
C GLN A 171 -33.34 -2.32 50.93
N LYS A 172 -34.43 -2.80 50.33
CA LYS A 172 -35.77 -2.19 50.41
C LYS A 172 -36.81 -3.14 49.85
#